data_AF-A0A8T5UDZ6-F1
#
_entry.id   AF-A0A8T5UDZ6-F1
#
_cell.length_a   1.000
_cell.length_b   1.000
_cell.length_c   1.000
_cell.angle_alpha   90.00
_cell.angle_beta   90.00
_cell.angle_gamma   90.00
#
_symmetry.space_group_name_H-M   'P 1'
#
loop_
_entity.id
_entity.type
_entity.pdbx_description
1 polymer ?
#
loop_
_entity_poly.entity_id
_entity_poly.type
_entity_poly.pdbx_seq_one_letter_code
_entity_poly.pdbx_strand_id
1 'polypeptide(L)'
;MEEEVSPELRQKIDNIVEKAFAVFIDKASKGGSLEEFLKTLITEKVYGKLGPRMNRYVVKKIAKKVIRKTVDRVWIRHRDKLILKLQTLN
;
A
#
# COMPACT_ATOMS: atom_id res chain seq x y z
N MET A 1 -21.09 -12.06 15.71
CA MET A 1 -20.98 -13.44 15.20
C MET A 1 -19.69 -13.48 14.43
N GLU A 2 -18.66 -14.13 14.96
CA GLU A 2 -17.48 -14.45 14.15
C GLU A 2 -17.96 -15.42 13.06
N GLU A 3 -17.81 -15.03 11.79
CA GLU A 3 -18.06 -15.94 10.69
C GLU A 3 -17.10 -17.12 10.84
N GLU A 4 -17.64 -18.33 11.08
CA GLU A 4 -16.83 -19.55 11.11
C GLU A 4 -16.31 -19.84 9.69
N VAL A 5 -15.14 -19.28 9.40
CA VAL A 5 -14.39 -19.53 8.17
C VAL A 5 -13.87 -20.97 8.23
N SER A 6 -14.09 -21.75 7.16
CA SER A 6 -13.60 -23.13 7.12
C SER A 6 -12.08 -23.19 7.34
N PRO A 7 -11.55 -24.22 8.03
CA PRO A 7 -10.12 -24.34 8.31
C PRO A 7 -9.24 -24.23 7.05
N GLU A 8 -9.73 -24.79 5.94
CA GLU A 8 -9.05 -24.75 4.63
C GLU A 8 -9.01 -23.34 4.04
N LEU A 9 -10.09 -22.57 4.16
CA LEU A 9 -10.14 -21.19 3.71
C LEU A 9 -9.26 -20.30 4.57
N ARG A 10 -9.27 -20.51 5.89
CA ARG A 10 -8.39 -19.81 6.84
C ARG A 10 -6.93 -20.07 6.53
N GLN A 11 -6.54 -21.32 6.32
CA GLN A 11 -5.16 -21.67 5.96
C GLN A 11 -4.74 -21.08 4.60
N LYS A 12 -5.65 -20.98 3.63
CA LYS A 12 -5.37 -20.27 2.36
C LYS A 12 -5.16 -18.78 2.60
N ILE A 13 -5.98 -18.14 3.42
CA ILE A 13 -5.83 -16.72 3.78
C ILE A 13 -4.50 -16.50 4.49
N ASP A 14 -4.19 -17.30 5.50
CA ASP A 14 -2.95 -17.19 6.28
C ASP A 14 -1.73 -17.29 5.36
N ASN A 15 -1.68 -18.30 4.48
CA ASN A 15 -0.60 -18.45 3.50
C ASN A 15 -0.45 -17.23 2.55
N ILE A 16 -1.57 -16.62 2.14
CA ILE A 16 -1.55 -15.42 1.29
C ILE A 16 -1.00 -14.22 2.08
N VAL A 17 -1.44 -14.07 3.33
CA VAL A 17 -0.98 -13.01 4.23
C VAL A 17 0.52 -13.17 4.53
N GLU A 18 0.98 -14.37 4.86
CA GLU A 18 2.38 -14.66 5.16
C GLU A 18 3.29 -14.38 3.97
N LYS A 19 2.88 -14.79 2.75
CA LYS A 19 3.61 -14.46 1.52
C LYS A 19 3.67 -12.95 1.28
N ALA A 20 2.58 -12.23 1.55
CA ALA A 20 2.57 -10.78 1.44
C ALA A 20 3.52 -10.12 2.45
N PHE A 21 3.57 -10.64 3.69
CA PHE A 21 4.51 -10.19 4.73
C PHE A 21 5.97 -10.52 4.39
N ALA A 22 6.26 -11.70 3.83
CA ALA A 22 7.61 -12.07 3.42
C ALA A 22 8.13 -11.15 2.29
N VAL A 23 7.31 -10.89 1.27
CA VAL A 23 7.62 -9.92 0.20
C VAL A 23 7.76 -8.50 0.75
N PHE A 24 6.99 -8.16 1.79
CA PHE A 24 7.07 -6.89 2.49
C PHE A 24 8.40 -6.70 3.22
N ILE A 25 8.81 -7.69 4.03
CA ILE A 25 10.09 -7.66 4.76
C ILE A 25 11.26 -7.64 3.78
N ASP A 26 11.25 -8.45 2.72
CA ASP A 26 12.30 -8.46 1.71
C ASP A 26 12.49 -7.09 1.03
N LYS A 27 11.40 -6.37 0.72
CA LYS A 27 11.47 -5.01 0.16
C LYS A 27 12.01 -3.97 1.14
N ALA A 28 11.67 -4.09 2.42
CA ALA A 28 12.21 -3.24 3.47
C ALA A 28 13.70 -3.51 3.72
N SER A 29 14.10 -4.79 3.73
CA SER A 29 15.48 -5.25 3.94
C SER A 29 16.43 -4.90 2.80
N LYS A 30 15.94 -4.70 1.57
CA LYS A 30 16.73 -4.25 0.40
C LYS A 30 17.04 -2.75 0.38
N GLY A 31 16.97 -2.07 1.52
CA GLY A 31 17.23 -0.64 1.65
C GLY A 31 16.10 0.26 1.15
N GLY A 32 14.91 -0.30 0.92
CA GLY A 32 13.71 0.49 0.65
C GLY A 32 13.28 1.24 1.92
N SER A 33 13.12 2.56 1.84
CA SER A 33 12.63 3.33 2.98
C SER A 33 11.19 2.94 3.33
N LEU A 34 10.84 2.94 4.62
CA LEU A 34 9.46 2.75 5.09
C LEU A 34 8.50 3.76 4.43
N GLU A 35 9.01 4.95 4.11
CA GLU A 35 8.31 5.96 3.32
C GLU A 35 7.95 5.45 1.91
N GLU A 36 8.89 4.89 1.15
CA GLU A 36 8.63 4.37 -0.20
C GLU A 36 7.63 3.21 -0.17
N PHE A 37 7.68 2.41 0.90
CA PHE A 37 6.71 1.36 1.16
C PHE A 37 5.30 1.92 1.37
N LEU A 38 5.12 2.87 2.28
CA LEU A 38 3.82 3.48 2.55
C LEU A 38 3.24 4.15 1.30
N LYS A 39 4.09 4.84 0.53
CA LYS A 39 3.71 5.43 -0.76
C LYS A 39 3.24 4.36 -1.76
N THR A 40 3.90 3.21 -1.80
CA THR A 40 3.52 2.08 -2.67
C THR A 40 2.16 1.52 -2.27
N LEU A 41 1.92 1.27 -0.98
CA LEU A 41 0.63 0.79 -0.49
C LEU A 41 -0.52 1.76 -0.80
N ILE A 42 -0.30 3.06 -0.57
CA ILE A 42 -1.30 4.09 -0.88
C ILE A 42 -1.59 4.08 -2.39
N THR A 43 -0.54 4.01 -3.21
CA THR A 43 -0.67 3.95 -4.67
C THR A 43 -1.49 2.74 -5.11
N GLU A 44 -1.23 1.55 -4.56
CA GLU A 44 -1.95 0.33 -4.87
C GLU A 44 -3.40 0.37 -4.40
N LYS A 45 -3.67 0.92 -3.21
CA LYS A 45 -5.05 1.07 -2.69
C LYS A 45 -5.87 2.05 -3.51
N VAL A 46 -5.29 3.18 -3.93
CA VAL A 46 -5.95 4.15 -4.81
C VAL A 46 -6.17 3.54 -6.19
N TYR A 47 -5.16 2.85 -6.74
CA TYR A 47 -5.26 2.18 -8.02
C TYR A 47 -6.29 1.04 -8.00
N GLY A 48 -6.40 0.27 -6.92
CA GLY A 48 -7.41 -0.79 -6.78
C GLY A 48 -8.85 -0.26 -6.84
N LYS A 49 -9.09 0.96 -6.38
CA LYS A 49 -10.40 1.63 -6.50
C LYS A 49 -10.69 2.14 -7.92
N LEU A 50 -9.65 2.51 -8.67
CA LEU A 50 -9.78 3.13 -10.01
C LEU A 50 -9.65 2.11 -11.15
N GLY A 51 -8.84 1.09 -10.95
CA GLY A 51 -8.43 0.07 -11.93
C GLY A 51 -9.59 -0.71 -12.56
N PRO A 52 -10.67 -1.06 -11.83
CA PRO A 52 -11.85 -1.70 -12.42
C PRO A 52 -12.55 -0.84 -13.47
N ARG A 53 -12.39 0.49 -13.44
CA ARG A 53 -13.04 1.43 -14.37
C ARG A 53 -12.21 1.69 -15.64
N MET A 54 -11.04 1.07 -15.77
CA MET A 54 -10.09 1.39 -16.83
C MET A 54 -9.88 0.19 -17.74
N ASN A 55 -10.41 0.24 -18.98
CA ASN A 55 -10.39 -0.92 -19.87
C ASN A 55 -9.09 -1.08 -20.70
N ARG A 56 -8.32 0.00 -20.92
CA ARG A 56 -7.12 -0.01 -21.77
C ARG A 56 -5.83 -0.11 -20.96
N TYR A 57 -4.92 -1.02 -21.34
CA TYR A 57 -3.61 -1.24 -20.70
C TYR A 57 -2.74 0.02 -20.62
N VAL A 58 -2.68 0.80 -21.70
CA VAL A 58 -1.91 2.06 -21.75
C VAL A 58 -2.45 3.07 -20.73
N VAL A 59 -3.78 3.17 -20.62
CA VAL A 59 -4.45 4.08 -19.69
C VAL A 59 -4.16 3.64 -18.25
N LYS A 60 -4.21 2.32 -17.95
CA LYS A 60 -3.82 1.74 -16.66
C LYS A 60 -2.39 2.12 -16.25
N LYS A 61 -1.43 2.00 -17.17
CA LYS A 61 -0.02 2.35 -16.92
C LYS A 61 0.16 3.84 -16.62
N ILE A 62 -0.51 4.70 -17.40
CA ILE A 62 -0.47 6.16 -17.20
C ILE A 62 -1.10 6.54 -15.86
N ALA A 63 -2.29 6.01 -15.53
CA ALA A 63 -2.93 6.34 -14.26
C ALA A 63 -2.12 5.88 -13.05
N LYS A 64 -1.52 4.68 -13.09
CA LYS A 64 -0.63 4.22 -12.01
C LYS A 64 0.55 5.18 -11.81
N LYS A 65 1.12 5.71 -12.90
CA LYS A 65 2.19 6.72 -12.84
C LYS A 65 1.71 8.05 -12.27
N VAL A 66 0.52 8.52 -12.65
CA VAL A 66 -0.08 9.75 -12.12
C VAL A 66 -0.38 9.61 -10.62
N ILE A 67 -0.97 8.48 -10.21
CA ILE A 67 -1.28 8.21 -8.80
C ILE A 67 0.00 8.24 -7.97
N ARG A 68 1.07 7.57 -8.41
CA ARG A 68 2.35 7.59 -7.68
C ARG A 68 2.89 9.01 -7.50
N LYS A 69 2.93 9.82 -8.57
CA LYS A 69 3.33 11.23 -8.48
C LYS A 69 2.47 12.05 -7.52
N THR A 70 1.16 11.80 -7.51
CA THR A 70 0.23 12.46 -6.58
C THR A 70 0.50 12.03 -5.15
N VAL A 71 0.74 10.75 -4.90
CA VAL A 71 1.09 10.21 -3.58
C VAL A 71 2.39 10.83 -3.09
N ASP A 72 3.43 10.94 -3.92
CA ASP A 72 4.69 11.60 -3.53
C ASP A 72 4.45 13.05 -3.09
N ARG A 73 3.68 13.82 -3.87
CA ARG A 73 3.36 15.22 -3.56
C ARG A 73 2.53 15.37 -2.29
N VAL A 74 1.56 14.48 -2.07
CA VAL A 74 0.69 14.49 -0.89
C VAL A 74 1.46 14.02 0.35
N TRP A 75 2.35 13.05 0.19
CA TRP A 75 3.18 12.49 1.26
C TRP A 75 4.03 13.57 1.90
N ILE A 76 4.74 14.40 1.13
CA ILE A 76 5.57 15.50 1.67
C ILE A 76 4.73 16.39 2.60
N ARG A 77 3.55 16.82 2.15
CA ARG A 77 2.65 17.67 2.94
C ARG A 77 2.12 17.02 4.22
N HIS A 78 1.98 15.70 4.24
CA HIS A 78 1.47 14.97 5.41
C HIS A 78 2.60 14.52 6.35
N ARG A 79 3.80 14.25 5.81
CA ARG A 79 5.00 13.94 6.57
C ARG A 79 5.33 15.08 7.51
N ASP A 80 5.30 16.31 7.03
CA ASP A 80 5.57 17.49 7.86
C ASP A 80 4.56 17.61 9.02
N LYS A 81 3.27 17.36 8.74
CA LYS A 81 2.22 17.34 9.77
C LYS A 81 2.37 16.20 10.78
N LEU A 82 2.83 15.03 10.33
CA LEU A 82 3.10 13.88 11.19
C LEU A 82 4.29 14.15 12.12
N ILE A 83 5.38 14.71 11.59
CA ILE A 83 6.55 15.08 12.39
C ILE A 83 6.16 16.13 13.43
N LEU A 84 5.41 17.17 13.04
CA LEU A 84 4.90 18.18 13.97
C LEU A 84 4.05 17.56 15.08
N LYS A 85 3.14 16.63 14.75
CA LYS A 85 2.34 15.91 15.76
C LYS A 85 3.17 15.05 16.70
N LEU A 86 4.19 14.36 16.19
CA LEU A 86 5.09 13.53 17.01
C LEU A 86 5.96 14.40 17.93
N GLN A 87 6.40 15.57 17.47
CA GLN A 87 7.13 16.53 18.29
C GLN A 87 6.27 17.16 19.40
N THR A 88 4.96 17.31 19.19
CA THR A 88 4.04 17.80 20.23
C THR A 88 3.58 16.73 21.23
N LEU A 89 3.88 15.45 20.98
CA LEU A 89 3.56 14.33 21.88
C LEU A 89 4.71 13.98 22.83
N ASN A 90 5.91 14.51 22.58
CA ASN A 90 7.08 14.46 23.46
C ASN A 90 7.21 15.75 24.26
#